data_AF-A0A8W8M6N1-F1
#
_entry.id   AF-A0A8W8M6N1-F1
#
_cell.length_a   1.000
_cell.length_b   1.000
_cell.length_c   1.000
_cell.angle_alpha   90.00
_cell.angle_beta   90.00
_cell.angle_gamma   90.00
#
_symmetry.space_group_name_H-M   'P 1'
#
loop_
_entity.id
_entity.type
_entity.pdbx_description
1 polymer ?
#
loop_
_entity_poly.entity_id
_entity_poly.type
_entity_poly.pdbx_seq_one_letter_code
_entity_poly.pdbx_strand_id
1 'polypeptide(L)'
;EHGVAVIDCSWARLEDTPFSRMRGGHPRLLPYLVATNPINYGKPCTLSCVEAYAAAFYITGYKELGEILLKKFKWGHTFYEVNEELLEKYAKCKDSADVVAAQKEYLEQLEVEHNKPKQDLTDIDMDLEHCNPNRRVGELPPSDSSDDSEEEEDDDEEEKERGEKNEKEEEEEEESEEQHSAEECNKRDSACGGTDKGESPQSKPHKGTSTSPT
;
A
#
# COMPACT_ATOMS: atom_id res chain seq x y z
N GLU A 1 32.05 1.27 2.82
CA GLU A 1 32.11 -0.14 3.24
C GLU A 1 31.07 -0.44 4.32
N HIS A 2 29.78 -0.41 3.98
CA HIS A 2 28.70 -0.78 4.90
C HIS A 2 27.64 -1.58 4.14
N GLY A 3 26.97 -2.51 4.83
CA GLY A 3 25.90 -3.34 4.27
C GLY A 3 24.51 -2.86 4.71
N VAL A 4 23.49 -3.58 4.26
CA VAL A 4 22.10 -3.41 4.69
C VAL A 4 21.75 -4.50 5.71
N ALA A 5 21.05 -4.13 6.77
CA ALA A 5 20.56 -5.04 7.80
C ALA A 5 19.08 -4.76 8.07
N VAL A 6 18.30 -5.82 8.20
CA VAL A 6 16.87 -5.78 8.55
C VAL A 6 16.68 -6.44 9.91
N ILE A 7 15.71 -5.94 10.66
CA ILE A 7 15.37 -6.45 12.00
C ILE A 7 14.19 -7.40 11.82
N ASP A 8 14.43 -8.68 12.09
CA ASP A 8 13.40 -9.70 12.02
C ASP A 8 12.55 -9.65 13.30
N CYS A 9 11.35 -9.09 13.18
CA CYS A 9 10.39 -9.01 14.27
C CYS A 9 8.98 -9.26 13.74
N SER A 10 8.12 -9.83 14.60
CA SER A 10 6.70 -9.95 14.30
C SER A 10 6.03 -8.58 14.43
N TRP A 11 5.13 -8.24 13.50
CA TRP A 11 4.31 -7.03 13.59
C TRP A 11 3.56 -6.90 14.93
N ALA A 12 3.13 -8.02 15.52
CA ALA A 12 2.46 -8.06 16.84
C ALA A 12 3.32 -7.60 18.03
N ARG A 13 4.64 -7.49 17.87
CA ARG A 13 5.59 -7.14 18.95
C ARG A 13 6.48 -5.96 18.56
N LEU A 14 6.01 -5.13 17.64
CA LEU A 14 6.78 -3.97 17.19
C LEU A 14 7.06 -3.01 18.35
N GLU A 15 6.06 -2.71 19.17
CA GLU A 15 6.18 -1.81 20.33
C GLU A 15 7.13 -2.33 21.42
N ASP A 16 7.17 -3.64 21.62
CA ASP A 16 8.06 -4.31 22.59
C ASP A 16 9.53 -4.33 22.11
N THR A 17 9.78 -4.12 20.82
CA THR A 17 11.10 -4.32 20.23
C THR A 17 12.01 -3.15 20.60
N PRO A 18 13.16 -3.39 21.27
CA PRO A 18 13.99 -2.31 21.81
C PRO A 18 14.82 -1.62 20.70
N PHE A 19 14.18 -0.75 19.91
CA PHE A 19 14.83 -0.09 18.78
C PHE A 19 16.06 0.73 19.19
N SER A 20 15.97 1.41 20.33
CA SER A 20 17.04 2.27 20.87
C SER A 20 18.30 1.51 21.31
N ARG A 21 18.24 0.19 21.47
CA ARG A 21 19.39 -0.62 21.90
C ARG A 21 20.18 -1.22 20.73
N MET A 22 19.67 -1.10 19.51
CA MET A 22 20.29 -1.72 18.35
C MET A 22 21.52 -0.95 17.90
N ARG A 23 22.55 -1.69 17.49
CA ARG A 23 23.79 -1.13 16.97
C ARG A 23 23.64 -0.87 15.47
N GLY A 24 23.55 0.39 15.09
CA GLY A 24 23.57 0.85 13.71
C GLY A 24 23.61 2.37 13.68
N GLY A 25 24.50 2.95 12.87
CA GLY A 25 24.66 4.42 12.81
C GLY A 25 23.56 5.14 12.03
N HIS A 26 22.82 4.41 11.18
CA HIS A 26 21.91 4.99 10.20
C HIS A 26 20.60 4.18 10.10
N PRO A 27 19.71 4.27 11.10
CA PRO A 27 18.36 3.73 10.94
C PRO A 27 17.64 4.48 9.81
N ARG A 28 16.92 3.72 8.99
CA ARG A 28 16.12 4.22 7.86
C ARG A 28 14.82 3.44 7.81
N LEU A 29 13.72 4.14 7.56
CA LEU A 29 12.45 3.53 7.21
C LEU A 29 12.36 3.41 5.69
N LEU A 30 11.66 2.39 5.22
CA LEU A 30 11.31 2.30 3.80
C LEU A 30 10.10 3.19 3.53
N PRO A 31 10.04 3.81 2.34
CA PRO A 31 8.87 4.59 1.93
C PRO A 31 7.66 3.68 1.72
N TYR A 32 6.51 4.31 1.49
CA TYR A 32 5.25 3.63 1.20
C TYR A 32 5.40 2.59 0.09
N LEU A 33 5.09 1.34 0.42
CA LEU A 33 5.09 0.20 -0.49
C LEU A 33 4.00 -0.78 -0.02
N VAL A 34 3.44 -1.50 -0.97
CA VAL A 34 2.37 -2.47 -0.74
C VAL A 34 2.96 -3.86 -0.63
N ALA A 35 2.57 -4.60 0.41
CA ALA A 35 3.04 -5.95 0.63
C ALA A 35 2.37 -6.95 -0.31
N THR A 36 3.12 -7.95 -0.77
CA THR A 36 2.66 -8.99 -1.71
C THR A 36 2.85 -10.39 -1.16
N ASN A 37 3.30 -10.49 0.09
CA ASN A 37 3.40 -11.75 0.80
C ASN A 37 2.00 -12.30 1.12
N PRO A 38 1.80 -13.63 1.15
CA PRO A 38 0.49 -14.24 1.39
C PRO A 38 -0.18 -13.89 2.72
N ILE A 39 0.57 -13.34 3.68
CA ILE A 39 0.07 -13.04 5.03
C ILE A 39 -0.51 -11.63 5.10
N ASN A 40 0.09 -10.65 4.41
CA ASN A 40 -0.28 -9.24 4.48
C ASN A 40 -0.55 -8.66 3.08
N TYR A 41 -0.96 -9.48 2.13
CA TYR A 41 -1.15 -9.05 0.75
C TYR A 41 -2.06 -7.81 0.68
N GLY A 42 -1.66 -6.80 -0.08
CA GLY A 42 -2.41 -5.54 -0.23
C GLY A 42 -2.20 -4.55 0.93
N LYS A 43 -1.76 -5.00 2.11
CA LYS A 43 -1.59 -4.09 3.25
C LYS A 43 -0.38 -3.16 3.04
N PRO A 44 -0.56 -1.83 3.16
CA PRO A 44 0.52 -0.88 2.98
C PRO A 44 1.49 -0.89 4.15
N CYS A 45 2.77 -0.64 3.87
CA CYS A 45 3.87 -0.51 4.85
C CYS A 45 4.09 -1.71 5.79
N THR A 46 3.43 -2.86 5.53
CA THR A 46 3.56 -4.10 6.32
C THR A 46 4.35 -5.19 5.60
N LEU A 47 5.51 -4.81 5.05
CA LEU A 47 6.39 -5.68 4.27
C LEU A 47 6.98 -6.82 5.12
N SER A 48 7.23 -7.97 4.50
CA SER A 48 8.09 -8.99 5.07
C SER A 48 9.57 -8.57 5.04
N CYS A 49 10.41 -9.19 5.87
CA CYS A 49 11.85 -8.89 5.91
C CYS A 49 12.53 -9.05 4.54
N VAL A 50 12.09 -10.01 3.72
CA VAL A 50 12.63 -10.23 2.37
C VAL A 50 12.21 -9.15 1.39
N GLU A 51 10.94 -8.72 1.44
CA GLU A 51 10.45 -7.59 0.62
C GLU A 51 11.16 -6.29 1.01
N ALA A 52 11.40 -6.08 2.31
CA ALA A 52 12.16 -4.95 2.79
C ALA A 52 13.61 -4.94 2.25
N TYR A 53 14.29 -6.09 2.23
CA TYR A 53 15.60 -6.19 1.57
C TYR A 53 15.50 -5.89 0.08
N ALA A 54 14.52 -6.46 -0.62
CA ALA A 54 14.35 -6.26 -2.06
C ALA A 54 14.08 -4.79 -2.41
N ALA A 55 13.19 -4.12 -1.67
CA ALA A 55 12.92 -2.69 -1.80
C ALA A 55 14.18 -1.85 -1.55
N ALA A 56 14.91 -2.12 -0.46
CA ALA A 56 16.14 -1.40 -0.16
C ALA A 56 17.18 -1.55 -1.27
N PHE A 57 17.35 -2.76 -1.81
CA PHE A 57 18.25 -2.99 -2.95
C PHE A 57 17.77 -2.30 -4.22
N TYR A 58 16.46 -2.28 -4.48
CA TYR A 58 15.92 -1.60 -5.65
C TYR A 58 16.18 -0.09 -5.61
N ILE A 59 15.83 0.57 -4.51
CA ILE A 59 15.98 2.02 -4.32
C ILE A 59 17.46 2.43 -4.39
N THR A 60 18.36 1.58 -3.90
CA THR A 60 19.81 1.83 -3.94
C THR A 60 20.50 1.43 -5.25
N GLY A 61 19.75 0.96 -6.25
CA GLY A 61 20.27 0.63 -7.58
C GLY A 61 20.83 -0.80 -7.75
N TYR A 62 20.65 -1.66 -6.75
CA TYR A 62 21.07 -3.08 -6.76
C TYR A 62 19.90 -4.04 -7.03
N LYS A 63 19.03 -3.72 -8.00
CA LYS A 63 17.81 -4.48 -8.34
C LYS A 63 18.04 -6.00 -8.47
N GLU A 64 19.13 -6.41 -9.11
CA GLU A 64 19.49 -7.82 -9.33
C GLU A 64 19.61 -8.62 -8.02
N LEU A 65 20.12 -8.01 -6.94
CA LEU A 65 20.25 -8.67 -5.64
C LEU A 65 18.88 -8.94 -5.02
N GLY A 66 17.96 -7.97 -5.11
CA GLY A 66 16.59 -8.13 -4.65
C GLY A 66 15.83 -9.19 -5.45
N GLU A 67 16.02 -9.23 -6.78
CA GLU A 67 15.45 -10.27 -7.65
C GLU A 67 15.90 -11.68 -7.25
N ILE A 68 17.20 -11.86 -6.96
CA ILE A 68 17.73 -13.15 -6.49
C ILE A 68 17.08 -13.59 -5.17
N LEU A 69 16.82 -12.64 -4.26
CA LEU A 69 16.16 -12.92 -2.98
C LEU A 69 14.70 -13.34 -3.18
N LEU A 70 13.94 -12.56 -3.94
CA LEU A 70 12.52 -12.79 -4.18
C LEU A 70 12.25 -14.02 -5.04
N LYS A 71 13.16 -14.41 -5.93
CA LYS A 71 13.05 -15.61 -6.77
C LYS A 71 12.92 -16.92 -5.97
N LYS A 72 13.29 -16.93 -4.69
CA LYS A 72 13.07 -18.08 -3.79
C LYS A 72 11.59 -18.28 -3.44
N PHE A 73 10.78 -17.26 -3.62
CA PHE A 73 9.36 -17.24 -3.28
C PHE A 73 8.52 -17.24 -4.56
N LYS A 74 7.50 -18.10 -4.62
CA LYS A 74 6.63 -18.18 -5.81
C LYS A 74 5.91 -16.86 -6.09
N TRP A 75 5.49 -16.16 -5.05
CA TRP A 75 4.83 -14.85 -5.10
C TRP A 75 5.80 -13.67 -5.22
N GLY A 76 7.12 -13.89 -5.11
CA GLY A 76 8.08 -12.79 -4.99
C GLY A 76 8.19 -11.90 -6.24
N HIS A 77 7.82 -12.39 -7.41
CA HIS A 77 7.79 -11.59 -8.65
C HIS A 77 6.71 -10.50 -8.58
N THR A 78 5.56 -10.81 -7.98
CA THR A 78 4.42 -9.91 -7.81
C THR A 78 4.78 -8.66 -7.02
N PHE A 79 5.76 -8.74 -6.10
CA PHE A 79 6.24 -7.58 -5.35
C PHE A 79 6.69 -6.43 -6.25
N TYR A 80 7.46 -6.75 -7.30
CA TYR A 80 7.94 -5.73 -8.23
C TYR A 80 6.88 -5.31 -9.23
N GLU A 81 5.96 -6.20 -9.61
CA GLU A 81 4.86 -5.87 -10.52
C GLU A 81 3.89 -4.87 -9.87
N VAL A 82 3.53 -5.10 -8.60
CA VAL A 82 2.61 -4.21 -7.86
C VAL A 82 3.25 -2.87 -7.55
N ASN A 83 4.55 -2.84 -7.22
CA ASN A 83 5.24 -1.64 -6.77
C ASN A 83 6.15 -1.01 -7.84
N GLU A 84 6.02 -1.39 -9.12
CA GLU A 84 6.98 -1.00 -10.17
C GLU A 84 7.12 0.52 -10.28
N GLU A 85 5.99 1.22 -10.39
CA GLU A 85 5.94 2.67 -10.56
C GLU A 85 6.58 3.40 -9.37
N LEU A 86 6.24 2.99 -8.15
CA LEU A 86 6.78 3.58 -6.92
C LEU A 86 8.27 3.34 -6.79
N LEU A 87 8.72 2.10 -6.97
CA LEU A 87 10.12 1.73 -6.86
C LEU A 87 10.96 2.44 -7.91
N GLU A 88 10.45 2.64 -9.13
CA GLU A 88 11.15 3.39 -10.16
C GLU A 88 11.21 4.89 -9.85
N LYS A 89 10.14 5.48 -9.29
CA LYS A 89 10.16 6.86 -8.79
C LYS A 89 11.21 7.02 -7.68
N TYR A 90 11.20 6.14 -6.68
CA TYR A 90 12.13 6.20 -5.55
C TYR A 90 13.59 5.98 -5.96
N ALA A 91 13.86 5.10 -6.93
CA ALA A 91 15.21 4.89 -7.45
C ALA A 91 15.78 6.11 -8.20
N LYS A 92 14.92 7.03 -8.68
CA LYS A 92 15.33 8.27 -9.35
C LYS A 92 15.57 9.42 -8.36
N CYS A 93 15.07 9.31 -7.13
CA CYS A 93 15.26 10.31 -6.07
C CYS A 93 16.72 10.36 -5.60
N LYS A 94 17.20 11.54 -5.21
CA LYS A 94 18.57 11.72 -4.70
C LYS A 94 18.61 11.83 -3.18
N ASP A 95 17.64 12.56 -2.64
CA ASP A 95 17.58 12.87 -1.22
C ASP A 95 16.35 12.24 -0.56
N SER A 96 16.42 12.05 0.77
CA SER A 96 15.30 11.51 1.54
C SER A 96 14.05 12.41 1.47
N ALA A 97 14.24 13.72 1.32
CA ALA A 97 13.13 14.65 1.15
C ALA A 97 12.38 14.42 -0.18
N ASP A 98 13.10 14.09 -1.25
CA ASP A 98 12.50 13.80 -2.56
C ASP A 98 11.65 12.52 -2.50
N VAL A 99 12.15 11.50 -1.77
CA VAL A 99 11.42 10.23 -1.58
C VAL A 99 10.10 10.47 -0.86
N VAL A 100 10.12 11.26 0.22
CA VAL A 100 8.90 11.61 0.98
C VAL A 100 7.94 12.45 0.13
N ALA A 101 8.45 13.37 -0.69
CA ALA A 101 7.61 14.14 -1.60
C ALA A 101 6.93 13.26 -2.66
N ALA A 102 7.67 12.33 -3.27
CA ALA A 102 7.13 11.38 -4.24
C ALA A 102 6.09 10.43 -3.61
N GLN A 103 6.34 10.00 -2.37
CA GLN A 103 5.37 9.23 -1.58
C GLN A 103 4.09 10.02 -1.34
N LYS A 104 4.20 11.27 -0.91
CA LYS A 104 3.04 12.12 -0.63
C LYS A 104 2.21 12.36 -1.90
N GLU A 105 2.86 12.67 -3.01
CA GLU A 105 2.19 12.84 -4.30
C GLU A 105 1.39 11.60 -4.71
N TYR A 106 1.96 10.40 -4.51
CA TYR A 106 1.29 9.15 -4.83
C TYR A 106 0.07 8.90 -3.94
N LEU A 107 0.18 9.14 -2.63
CA LEU A 107 -0.95 8.99 -1.71
C LEU A 107 -2.09 9.97 -2.04
N GLU A 108 -1.77 11.24 -2.35
CA GLU A 108 -2.75 12.22 -2.79
C GLU A 108 -3.45 11.80 -4.09
N GLN A 109 -2.73 11.15 -5.02
CA GLN A 109 -3.32 10.60 -6.25
C GLN A 109 -4.31 9.47 -5.95
N LEU A 110 -3.95 8.55 -5.04
CA LEU A 110 -4.82 7.46 -4.61
C LEU A 110 -6.10 7.98 -3.95
N GLU A 111 -5.99 8.98 -3.06
CA GLU A 111 -7.16 9.60 -2.41
C GLU A 111 -8.11 10.24 -3.43
N VAL A 112 -7.57 10.90 -4.46
CA VAL A 112 -8.38 11.51 -5.53
C VAL A 112 -9.05 10.43 -6.38
N GLU A 113 -8.35 9.34 -6.70
CA GLU A 113 -8.92 8.22 -7.46
C GLU A 113 -10.03 7.51 -6.71
N HIS A 114 -9.83 7.29 -5.41
CA HIS A 114 -10.83 6.70 -4.52
C HIS A 114 -12.09 7.56 -4.42
N ASN A 115 -11.93 8.88 -4.26
CA ASN A 115 -13.04 9.83 -4.12
C ASN A 115 -13.76 10.16 -5.44
N LYS A 116 -13.31 9.62 -6.59
CA LYS A 116 -14.08 9.74 -7.83
C LYS A 116 -15.39 8.97 -7.66
N PRO A 117 -16.55 9.56 -7.99
CA PRO A 117 -17.80 8.82 -7.96
C PRO A 117 -17.65 7.62 -8.89
N LYS A 118 -17.66 6.41 -8.32
CA LYS A 118 -17.77 5.17 -9.10
C LYS A 118 -19.02 5.37 -9.97
N GLN A 119 -18.89 5.28 -11.29
CA GLN A 119 -20.05 5.27 -12.17
C GLN A 119 -20.96 4.16 -11.65
N ASP A 120 -22.15 4.54 -11.18
CA ASP A 120 -23.01 3.62 -10.48
C ASP A 120 -23.39 2.49 -11.44
N LEU A 121 -22.86 1.29 -11.20
CA LEU A 121 -23.20 0.10 -11.99
C LEU A 121 -24.68 -0.28 -11.83
N THR A 122 -25.37 0.35 -10.87
CA THR A 122 -26.82 0.20 -10.65
C THR A 122 -27.67 1.21 -11.41
N ASP A 123 -27.06 2.20 -12.09
CA ASP A 123 -27.74 3.05 -13.08
C ASP A 123 -27.93 2.29 -14.41
N ILE A 124 -28.65 1.17 -14.35
CA ILE A 124 -29.18 0.49 -15.53
C ILE A 124 -30.45 1.24 -15.94
N ASP A 125 -30.43 1.97 -17.06
CA ASP A 125 -31.64 2.52 -17.68
C ASP A 125 -32.68 1.38 -17.84
N MET A 126 -33.70 1.37 -16.98
CA MET A 126 -34.84 0.42 -17.07
C MET A 126 -35.61 0.58 -18.39
N ASP A 127 -35.42 1.69 -19.06
CA ASP A 127 -35.99 2.11 -20.33
C ASP A 127 -35.12 1.76 -21.55
N LEU A 128 -33.89 1.27 -21.34
CA LEU A 128 -33.10 0.67 -22.39
C LEU A 128 -33.51 -0.81 -22.50
N GLU A 129 -34.35 -1.13 -23.50
CA GLU A 129 -34.74 -2.50 -23.81
C GLU A 129 -33.50 -3.33 -24.19
N HIS A 130 -32.87 -3.94 -23.19
CA HIS A 130 -31.83 -4.94 -23.38
C HIS A 130 -32.50 -6.20 -23.96
N CYS A 131 -32.55 -6.28 -25.28
CA CYS A 131 -32.97 -7.48 -25.99
C CYS A 131 -32.02 -8.63 -25.63
N ASN A 132 -32.48 -9.57 -24.79
CA ASN A 132 -31.79 -10.83 -24.60
C ASN A 132 -31.69 -11.54 -25.97
N PRO A 133 -30.49 -11.73 -26.54
CA PRO A 133 -30.34 -12.27 -27.90
C PRO A 133 -30.82 -13.72 -28.04
N ASN A 134 -31.01 -14.45 -26.93
CA ASN A 134 -31.62 -15.78 -26.91
C ASN A 134 -33.16 -15.76 -26.77
N ARG A 135 -33.77 -14.60 -26.51
CA ARG A 135 -35.23 -14.46 -26.47
C ARG A 135 -35.74 -14.19 -27.89
N ARG A 136 -36.30 -15.21 -28.54
CA ARG A 136 -37.03 -15.02 -29.80
C ARG A 136 -38.30 -14.21 -29.50
N VAL A 137 -38.33 -12.95 -29.90
CA VAL A 137 -39.53 -12.11 -29.83
C VAL A 137 -40.58 -12.74 -30.75
N GLY A 138 -41.65 -13.29 -30.17
CA GLY A 138 -42.80 -13.78 -30.96
C GLY A 138 -43.56 -15.02 -30.45
N GLU A 139 -43.15 -15.67 -29.36
CA GLU A 139 -43.84 -16.89 -28.86
C GLU A 139 -44.55 -16.67 -27.51
N LEU A 140 -45.27 -15.56 -27.36
CA LEU A 140 -46.27 -15.45 -26.30
C LEU A 140 -47.66 -15.49 -26.96
N PRO A 141 -48.54 -16.45 -26.61
CA PRO A 141 -49.92 -16.40 -27.04
C PRO A 141 -50.57 -15.12 -26.48
N PRO A 142 -51.53 -14.52 -27.20
CA PRO A 142 -52.26 -13.38 -26.65
C PRO A 142 -52.92 -13.83 -25.34
N SER A 143 -52.57 -13.16 -24.24
CA SER A 143 -53.26 -13.35 -22.97
C SER A 143 -54.66 -12.78 -23.13
N ASP A 144 -55.64 -13.67 -23.29
CA ASP A 144 -57.04 -13.30 -23.13
C ASP A 144 -57.25 -12.93 -21.66
N SER A 145 -57.97 -11.83 -21.46
CA SER A 145 -58.39 -11.32 -20.18
C SER A 145 -59.51 -12.23 -19.69
N SER A 146 -59.27 -13.00 -18.63
CA SER A 146 -60.34 -13.49 -17.78
C SER A 146 -59.92 -13.39 -16.33
N ASP A 147 -60.59 -12.44 -15.69
CA ASP A 147 -60.77 -12.24 -14.26
C ASP A 147 -61.33 -13.52 -13.63
N ASP A 148 -60.62 -14.08 -12.66
CA ASP A 148 -61.18 -14.97 -11.65
C ASP A 148 -60.34 -14.80 -10.38
N SER A 149 -60.98 -14.21 -9.38
CA SER A 149 -60.39 -13.88 -8.08
C SER A 149 -60.47 -15.11 -7.17
N GLU A 150 -59.36 -15.52 -6.58
CA GLU A 150 -59.39 -16.19 -5.26
C GLU A 150 -58.33 -15.56 -4.36
N GLU A 151 -58.83 -15.06 -3.22
CA GLU A 151 -58.09 -14.54 -2.08
C GLU A 151 -57.43 -15.72 -1.35
N GLU A 152 -56.14 -15.65 -1.01
CA GLU A 152 -55.60 -16.37 0.15
C GLU A 152 -54.42 -15.58 0.78
N GLU A 153 -54.70 -15.12 2.00
CA GLU A 153 -53.89 -14.81 3.19
C GLU A 153 -52.47 -14.20 3.05
N ASP A 154 -52.39 -12.94 3.51
CA ASP A 154 -51.18 -12.30 4.05
C ASP A 154 -50.57 -13.16 5.18
N ASP A 155 -49.27 -13.44 5.10
CA ASP A 155 -48.44 -13.65 6.28
C ASP A 155 -47.11 -12.90 6.08
N ASP A 156 -46.83 -12.06 7.07
CA ASP A 156 -45.86 -10.97 7.06
C ASP A 156 -44.37 -11.39 7.06
N GLU A 157 -43.58 -10.40 6.67
CA GLU A 157 -42.13 -10.19 6.61
C GLU A 157 -41.18 -10.99 7.54
N GLU A 158 -40.01 -11.33 6.99
CA GLU A 158 -38.67 -10.82 7.38
C GLU A 158 -37.57 -11.86 7.05
N GLU A 159 -36.41 -11.37 6.59
CA GLU A 159 -35.08 -12.04 6.45
C GLU A 159 -34.45 -11.88 5.05
N LYS A 160 -34.23 -10.63 4.61
CA LYS A 160 -33.17 -10.27 3.64
C LYS A 160 -32.54 -8.90 3.93
N GLU A 161 -32.23 -8.62 5.19
CA GLU A 161 -31.53 -7.40 5.63
C GLU A 161 -30.14 -7.71 6.25
N ARG A 162 -29.61 -8.92 6.01
CA ARG A 162 -28.40 -9.40 6.70
C ARG A 162 -27.19 -9.70 5.81
N GLY A 163 -27.34 -9.62 4.48
CA GLY A 163 -26.25 -9.84 3.52
C GLY A 163 -25.54 -8.56 3.08
N GLU A 164 -26.29 -7.52 2.73
CA GLU A 164 -25.73 -6.30 2.14
C GLU A 164 -25.09 -5.34 3.16
N LYS A 165 -25.48 -5.44 4.44
CA LYS A 165 -24.79 -4.71 5.52
C LYS A 165 -23.40 -5.26 5.79
N ASN A 166 -23.22 -6.59 5.74
CA ASN A 166 -21.93 -7.22 5.98
C ASN A 166 -20.89 -6.89 4.91
N GLU A 167 -21.26 -6.85 3.63
CA GLU A 167 -20.31 -6.53 2.54
C GLU A 167 -19.92 -5.05 2.53
N LYS A 168 -20.84 -4.13 2.83
CA LYS A 168 -20.50 -2.70 2.99
C LYS A 168 -19.70 -2.41 4.26
N GLU A 169 -20.02 -3.07 5.38
CA GLU A 169 -19.25 -2.94 6.62
C GLU A 169 -17.83 -3.52 6.46
N GLU A 170 -17.65 -4.63 5.74
CA GLU A 170 -16.32 -5.19 5.43
C GLU A 170 -15.51 -4.29 4.48
N GLU A 171 -16.12 -3.69 3.44
CA GLU A 171 -15.45 -2.72 2.56
C GLU A 171 -15.06 -1.44 3.32
N GLU A 172 -15.93 -0.90 4.17
CA GLU A 172 -15.65 0.29 4.99
C GLU A 172 -14.58 0.02 6.07
N GLU A 173 -14.55 -1.18 6.67
CA GLU A 173 -13.51 -1.58 7.62
C GLU A 173 -12.15 -1.72 6.93
N GLU A 174 -12.05 -2.38 5.78
CA GLU A 174 -10.80 -2.47 5.00
C GLU A 174 -10.31 -1.08 4.54
N GLU A 175 -11.22 -0.20 4.14
CA GLU A 175 -10.93 1.17 3.74
C GLU A 175 -10.36 2.00 4.92
N SER A 176 -10.93 1.82 6.12
CA SER A 176 -10.44 2.47 7.33
C SER A 176 -9.06 1.95 7.78
N GLU A 177 -8.78 0.66 7.60
CA GLU A 177 -7.48 0.06 7.89
C GLU A 177 -6.40 0.55 6.93
N GLU A 178 -6.70 0.68 5.63
CA GLU A 178 -5.77 1.22 4.63
C GLU A 178 -5.45 2.70 4.89
N GLN A 179 -6.47 3.51 5.15
CA GLN A 179 -6.29 4.94 5.46
C GLN A 179 -5.50 5.12 6.77
N HIS A 180 -5.86 4.38 7.83
CA HIS A 180 -5.12 4.44 9.09
C HIS A 180 -3.67 3.97 8.91
N SER A 181 -3.42 2.92 8.13
CA SER A 181 -2.06 2.42 7.86
C SER A 181 -1.23 3.38 7.02
N ALA A 182 -1.81 4.03 6.01
CA ALA A 182 -1.14 5.07 5.21
C ALA A 182 -0.79 6.31 6.06
N GLU A 183 -1.72 6.75 6.91
CA GLU A 183 -1.50 7.87 7.83
C GLU A 183 -0.46 7.53 8.91
N GLU A 184 -0.46 6.29 9.41
CA GLU A 184 0.53 5.80 10.36
C GLU A 184 1.92 5.68 9.73
N CYS A 185 2.00 5.27 8.45
CA CYS A 185 3.25 5.24 7.68
C CYS A 185 3.84 6.66 7.59
N ASN A 186 3.01 7.67 7.29
CA ASN A 186 3.43 9.07 7.21
C ASN A 186 3.84 9.68 8.57
N LYS A 187 3.16 9.28 9.66
CA LYS A 187 3.53 9.68 11.03
C LYS A 187 4.88 9.09 11.47
N ARG A 188 5.18 7.85 11.09
CA ARG A 188 6.47 7.20 11.41
C ARG A 188 7.64 7.86 10.69
N ASP A 189 7.47 8.31 9.45
CA ASP A 189 8.49 9.06 8.70
C ASP A 189 8.85 10.38 9.37
N SER A 190 7.84 11.11 9.89
CA SER A 190 8.04 12.39 10.59
C SER A 190 8.82 12.24 11.90
N ALA A 191 8.72 11.09 12.58
CA ALA A 191 9.41 10.82 13.85
C ALA A 191 10.91 10.51 13.69
N CYS A 192 11.39 10.15 12.49
CA CYS A 192 12.79 9.81 12.24
C CYS A 192 13.65 10.97 11.71
N GLY A 193 13.05 12.16 11.51
CA GLY A 193 13.72 13.40 11.07
C GLY A 193 14.61 14.05 12.13
N GLY A 194 15.60 13.33 12.68
CA GLY A 194 16.59 13.84 13.62
C GLY A 194 17.89 14.27 12.96
N THR A 195 18.00 15.56 12.64
CA THR A 195 19.21 16.36 12.37
C THR A 195 20.43 15.66 11.72
N ASP A 196 20.53 15.72 10.40
CA ASP A 196 21.81 15.65 9.70
C ASP A 196 22.57 16.98 9.92
N LYS A 197 23.39 17.04 10.97
CA LYS A 197 24.44 18.06 11.05
C LYS A 197 25.66 17.49 10.35
N GLY A 198 25.80 17.83 9.06
CA GLY A 198 27.04 17.68 8.33
C GLY A 198 28.19 18.40 9.04
N GLU A 199 29.05 17.66 9.72
CA GLU A 199 30.32 18.17 10.21
C GLU A 199 31.39 17.92 9.13
N SER A 200 31.69 18.98 8.37
CA SER A 200 32.82 19.00 7.43
C SER A 200 34.15 18.90 8.20
N PRO A 201 35.13 18.10 7.76
CA PRO A 201 36.43 18.04 8.44
C PRO A 201 37.25 19.29 8.11
N GLN A 202 37.37 20.21 9.08
CA GLN A 202 38.33 21.31 9.00
C GLN A 202 39.76 20.78 9.16
N SER A 203 40.58 21.07 8.16
CA SER A 203 42.02 20.87 8.12
C SER A 203 42.72 21.68 9.22
N LYS A 204 43.55 21.00 10.03
CA LYS A 204 44.42 21.64 11.03
C LYS A 204 45.66 22.22 10.35
N PRO A 205 46.05 23.48 10.59
CA PRO A 205 47.32 24.01 10.11
C PRO A 205 48.49 23.56 10.99
N HIS A 206 49.58 23.13 10.35
CA HIS A 206 50.87 22.86 10.97
C HIS A 206 51.45 24.12 11.63
N LYS A 207 51.71 24.09 12.94
CA LYS A 207 52.57 25.06 13.62
C LYS A 207 54.00 24.53 13.64
N GLY A 208 54.87 25.18 12.85
CA GLY A 208 56.31 25.01 12.93
C GLY A 208 56.85 25.59 14.24
N THR A 209 57.71 24.84 14.91
CA THR A 209 58.54 25.34 16.01
C THR A 209 59.96 25.48 15.49
N SER A 210 60.37 26.74 15.31
CA SER A 210 61.75 27.17 15.16
C SER A 210 62.31 27.42 16.56
N THR A 211 63.38 26.73 16.94
CA THR A 211 64.29 27.17 18.00
C THR A 211 65.72 26.89 17.55
N SER A 212 66.52 27.96 17.48
CA SER A 212 67.96 27.94 17.21
C SER A 212 68.74 27.95 18.53
N PRO A 213 70.03 27.55 18.55
CA PRO A 213 70.78 27.32 19.77
C PRO A 213 71.58 28.56 20.22
N THR A 214 71.88 28.66 21.51
CA THR A 214 73.02 29.41 22.06
C THR A 214 73.45 28.76 23.36
#